data_AF-X0V5B7-F1
#
_entry.id   AF-X0V5B7-F1
#
_cell.length_a   1.000
_cell.length_b   1.000
_cell.length_c   1.000
_cell.angle_alpha   90.00
_cell.angle_beta   90.00
_cell.angle_gamma   90.00
#
_symmetry.space_group_name_H-M   'P 1'
#
loop_
_entity.id
_entity.type
_entity.pdbx_description
1 polymer ?
#
loop_
_entity_poly.entity_id
_entity_poly.type
_entity_poly.pdbx_seq_one_letter_code
_entity_poly.pdbx_strand_id
1 'polypeptide(L)'
;NNEVQPVLEIPVSLDVVGQIAVEPSRLFFGLIKQGGEAKKTIRLSSSNRSFKILRVFGDLEFVRISQTSEAAGSNHTLTATIEGDAPPGRFKGTITILTDNKYQPEIKVSVIGTVSSSK
;
A
#
# COMPACT_ATOMS: atom_id res chain seq x y z
N ASN A 1 7.67 49.74 15.87
CA ASN A 1 8.46 48.91 14.94
C ASN A 1 8.01 47.47 15.13
N ASN A 2 7.16 46.92 14.26
CA ASN A 2 6.62 45.57 14.41
C ASN A 2 6.84 44.82 13.08
N GLU A 3 7.94 44.05 13.02
CA GLU A 3 8.37 43.35 11.82
C GLU A 3 7.75 41.93 11.82
N VAL A 4 6.62 41.79 11.14
CA VAL A 4 5.98 40.50 10.89
C VAL A 4 6.83 39.76 9.86
N GLN A 5 7.59 38.77 10.31
CA GLN A 5 8.28 37.85 9.40
C GLN A 5 7.26 36.92 8.72
N PRO A 6 7.16 36.88 7.38
CA PRO A 6 6.26 35.95 6.71
C PRO A 6 6.83 34.53 6.82
N VAL A 7 6.11 33.65 7.52
CA VAL A 7 6.40 32.22 7.55
C VAL A 7 6.08 31.64 6.17
N LEU A 8 7.11 31.37 5.39
CA LEU A 8 6.99 30.71 4.09
C LEU A 8 6.85 29.20 4.32
N GLU A 9 5.63 28.68 4.30
CA GLU A 9 5.37 27.24 4.29
C GLU A 9 5.76 26.68 2.92
N ILE A 10 6.95 26.11 2.82
CA ILE A 10 7.39 25.40 1.62
C ILE A 10 6.75 24.00 1.68
N PRO A 11 5.81 23.63 0.78
CA PRO A 11 5.34 22.25 0.70
C PRO A 11 6.50 21.38 0.19
N VAL A 12 7.16 20.68 1.10
CA VAL A 12 8.18 19.69 0.75
C VAL A 12 7.47 18.47 0.16
N SER A 13 7.36 18.42 -1.16
CA SER A 13 7.03 17.20 -1.89
C SER A 13 8.26 16.29 -1.90
N LEU A 14 8.46 15.55 -0.82
CA LEU A 14 9.45 14.49 -0.74
C LEU A 14 8.95 13.31 -1.57
N ASP A 15 9.46 13.18 -2.81
CA ASP A 15 9.44 11.91 -3.53
C ASP A 15 10.45 10.99 -2.81
N VAL A 16 9.97 10.34 -1.75
CA VAL A 16 10.75 9.37 -0.99
C VAL A 16 11.00 8.19 -1.92
N VAL A 17 12.10 8.24 -2.67
CA VAL A 17 12.69 7.06 -3.30
C VAL A 17 13.12 6.17 -2.15
N GLY A 18 12.16 5.39 -1.66
CA GLY A 18 12.31 4.52 -0.52
C GLY A 18 13.49 3.59 -0.72
N GLN A 19 14.28 3.37 0.32
CA GLN A 19 15.30 2.30 0.30
C GLN A 19 14.67 0.92 0.06
N ILE A 20 13.35 0.82 0.23
CA ILE A 20 12.52 -0.32 -0.11
C ILE A 20 11.78 0.03 -1.41
N ALA A 21 12.18 -0.63 -2.50
CA ALA A 21 11.45 -0.64 -3.76
C ALA A 21 10.16 -1.45 -3.58
N VAL A 22 9.03 -0.86 -3.95
CA VAL A 22 7.73 -1.53 -3.89
C VAL A 22 7.12 -1.57 -5.26
N GLU A 23 6.83 -2.78 -5.72
CA GLU A 23 6.32 -3.02 -7.05
C GLU A 23 5.16 -4.04 -7.06
N PRO A 24 3.98 -3.67 -7.59
CA PRO A 24 3.62 -2.33 -8.06
C PRO A 24 3.35 -1.35 -6.89
N SER A 25 3.65 -0.06 -7.09
CA SER A 25 3.31 1.01 -6.13
C SER A 25 1.81 1.28 -6.04
N ARG A 26 1.04 0.82 -7.04
CA ARG A 26 -0.41 0.87 -7.08
C ARG A 26 -0.98 -0.47 -7.54
N LEU A 27 -1.89 -1.03 -6.75
CA LEU A 27 -2.64 -2.21 -7.13
C LEU A 27 -3.89 -1.81 -7.90
N PHE A 28 -3.92 -2.16 -9.19
CA PHE A 28 -5.11 -2.05 -10.01
C PHE A 28 -5.76 -3.42 -10.17
N PHE A 29 -6.93 -3.58 -9.57
CA PHE A 29 -7.72 -4.81 -9.68
C PHE A 29 -8.65 -4.84 -10.90
N GLY A 30 -8.88 -3.69 -11.55
CA GLY A 30 -9.77 -3.60 -12.70
C GLY A 30 -11.23 -3.91 -12.33
N LEU A 31 -11.93 -4.60 -13.23
CA LEU A 31 -13.32 -5.01 -13.05
C LEU A 31 -13.38 -6.39 -12.39
N ILE A 32 -13.90 -6.46 -11.17
CA ILE A 32 -14.13 -7.70 -10.42
C ILE A 32 -15.63 -8.00 -10.46
N LYS A 33 -16.04 -9.24 -10.66
CA LYS A 33 -17.47 -9.60 -10.49
C LYS A 33 -17.82 -9.62 -9.01
N GLN A 34 -19.00 -9.13 -8.64
CA GLN A 34 -19.50 -9.28 -7.27
C GLN A 34 -19.49 -10.77 -6.85
N GLY A 35 -19.00 -11.07 -5.65
CA GLY A 35 -18.76 -12.45 -5.20
C GLY A 35 -17.48 -13.10 -5.73
N GLY A 36 -16.75 -12.44 -6.64
CA GLY A 36 -15.48 -12.92 -7.17
C GLY A 36 -14.30 -12.58 -6.27
N GLU A 37 -13.34 -13.49 -6.20
CA GLU A 37 -12.07 -13.27 -5.51
C GLU A 37 -11.03 -12.73 -6.50
N ALA A 38 -10.28 -11.70 -6.12
CA ALA A 38 -9.19 -11.18 -6.94
C ALA A 38 -7.91 -11.03 -6.11
N LYS A 39 -6.79 -11.55 -6.63
CA LYS A 39 -5.50 -11.56 -5.92
C LYS A 39 -4.48 -10.72 -6.69
N LYS A 40 -3.72 -9.90 -5.97
CA LYS A 40 -2.58 -9.16 -6.50
C LYS A 40 -1.41 -9.28 -5.55
N THR A 41 -0.23 -9.46 -6.13
CA THR A 41 1.00 -9.61 -5.39
C THR A 41 1.78 -8.30 -5.42
N ILE A 42 2.23 -7.86 -4.26
CA ILE A 42 3.13 -6.74 -4.06
C ILE A 42 4.50 -7.32 -3.67
N ARG A 43 5.54 -6.94 -4.41
CA ARG A 43 6.92 -7.26 -4.07
C ARG A 43 7.54 -6.03 -3.42
N LEU A 44 8.18 -6.25 -2.29
CA LEU A 44 9.01 -5.27 -1.62
C LEU A 44 10.44 -5.79 -1.64
N SER A 45 11.36 -5.00 -2.15
CA SER A 45 12.78 -5.36 -2.17
C SER A 45 13.60 -4.19 -1.64
N SER A 46 14.60 -4.48 -0.82
CA SER A 46 15.56 -3.48 -0.40
C SER A 46 16.95 -3.81 -0.94
N SER A 47 17.59 -2.80 -1.52
CA SER A 47 18.90 -2.92 -2.15
C SER A 47 20.05 -2.93 -1.14
N ASN A 48 19.84 -2.38 0.06
CA ASN A 48 20.93 -2.05 0.97
C ASN A 48 20.92 -2.84 2.29
N ARG A 49 19.74 -3.21 2.81
CA ARG A 49 19.61 -3.93 4.09
C ARG A 49 18.37 -4.82 4.11
N SER A 50 18.45 -5.89 4.89
CA SER A 50 17.24 -6.62 5.28
C SER A 50 16.38 -5.74 6.19
N PHE A 51 15.07 -5.85 6.03
CA PHE A 51 14.08 -5.19 6.87
C PHE A 51 13.06 -6.21 7.36
N LYS A 52 12.25 -5.80 8.33
CA LYS A 52 11.13 -6.57 8.84
C LYS A 52 9.84 -5.80 8.66
N ILE A 53 8.82 -6.54 8.24
CA ILE A 53 7.45 -6.03 8.19
C ILE A 53 6.87 -6.19 9.59
N LEU A 54 6.64 -5.07 10.27
CA LEU A 54 6.08 -5.04 11.62
C LEU A 54 4.58 -5.28 11.60
N ARG A 55 3.89 -4.66 10.64
CA ARG A 55 2.44 -4.76 10.49
C ARG A 55 2.02 -4.38 9.07
N VAL A 56 0.96 -4.99 8.58
CA VAL A 56 0.29 -4.57 7.35
C VAL A 56 -1.20 -4.48 7.60
N PHE A 57 -1.80 -3.38 7.17
CA PHE A 57 -3.24 -3.17 7.30
C PHE A 57 -3.75 -2.37 6.10
N GLY A 58 -4.98 -2.67 5.69
CA GLY A 58 -5.72 -1.90 4.68
C GLY A 58 -6.78 -1.04 5.33
N ASP A 59 -7.20 0.01 4.63
CA ASP A 59 -8.38 0.81 4.95
C ASP A 59 -9.70 0.19 4.44
N LEU A 60 -9.61 -0.82 3.57
CA LEU A 60 -10.75 -1.53 3.01
C LEU A 60 -10.97 -2.86 3.75
N GLU A 61 -12.13 -3.03 4.38
CA GLU A 61 -12.48 -4.24 5.17
C GLU A 61 -12.53 -5.51 4.31
N PHE A 62 -12.94 -5.39 3.05
CA PHE A 62 -12.99 -6.50 2.09
C PHE A 62 -11.63 -6.81 1.43
N VAL A 63 -10.55 -6.16 1.85
CA VAL A 63 -9.19 -6.40 1.33
C VAL A 63 -8.36 -7.10 2.38
N ARG A 64 -8.15 -8.40 2.16
CA ARG A 64 -7.31 -9.23 2.99
C ARG A 64 -5.87 -9.18 2.51
N ILE A 65 -4.96 -8.79 3.38
CA ILE A 65 -3.53 -8.81 3.09
C ILE A 65 -2.90 -9.99 3.81
N SER A 66 -2.30 -10.90 3.04
CA SER A 66 -1.50 -12.00 3.56
C SER A 66 -0.05 -11.83 3.17
N GLN A 67 0.85 -11.98 4.13
CA GLN A 67 2.28 -12.03 3.85
C GLN A 67 2.66 -13.45 3.42
N THR A 68 3.28 -13.57 2.24
CA THR A 68 3.62 -14.85 1.62
C THR A 68 5.11 -15.19 1.80
N SER A 69 5.95 -14.20 2.11
CA SER A 69 7.39 -14.39 2.37
C SER A 69 7.74 -14.37 3.85
N GLU A 70 8.98 -14.73 4.18
CA GLU A 70 9.54 -14.57 5.53
C GLU A 70 9.40 -13.13 6.05
N ALA A 71 9.22 -12.99 7.36
CA ALA A 71 9.05 -11.70 8.05
C ALA A 71 10.35 -10.90 8.18
N ALA A 72 11.50 -11.51 7.87
CA ALA A 72 12.80 -10.87 7.90
C ALA A 72 13.58 -11.23 6.64
N GLY A 73 14.03 -10.23 5.89
CA GLY A 73 14.76 -10.46 4.65
C GLY A 73 14.99 -9.18 3.87
N SER A 74 15.66 -9.28 2.73
CA SER A 74 15.79 -8.15 1.80
C SER A 74 14.62 -8.08 0.82
N ASN A 75 13.92 -9.19 0.62
CA ASN A 75 12.80 -9.33 -0.29
C ASN A 75 11.58 -9.88 0.44
N HIS A 76 10.47 -9.17 0.33
CA HIS A 76 9.19 -9.57 0.88
C HIS A 76 8.13 -9.60 -0.21
N THR A 77 7.19 -10.52 -0.06
CA THR A 77 6.06 -10.68 -0.96
C THR A 77 4.78 -10.64 -0.14
N LEU A 78 3.94 -9.66 -0.43
CA LEU A 78 2.61 -9.52 0.12
C LEU A 78 1.59 -9.88 -0.96
N THR A 79 0.52 -10.53 -0.58
CA THR A 79 -0.62 -10.81 -1.45
C THR A 79 -1.83 -10.10 -0.90
N ALA A 80 -2.34 -9.15 -1.67
CA ALA A 80 -3.61 -8.48 -1.42
C ALA A 80 -4.72 -9.23 -2.15
N THR A 81 -5.70 -9.68 -1.39
CA THR A 81 -6.85 -10.45 -1.87
C THR A 81 -8.10 -9.62 -1.61
N ILE A 82 -8.85 -9.32 -2.67
CA ILE A 82 -10.21 -8.79 -2.57
C ILE A 82 -11.13 -9.97 -2.29
N GLU A 83 -11.82 -9.94 -1.17
CA GLU A 83 -12.83 -10.93 -0.82
C GLU A 83 -14.14 -10.65 -1.58
N GLY A 84 -14.93 -11.70 -1.82
CA GLY A 84 -16.17 -11.62 -2.62
C GLY A 84 -17.29 -10.78 -2.00
N ASP A 85 -17.15 -10.39 -0.73
CA ASP A 85 -18.02 -9.46 0.00
C ASP A 85 -17.74 -7.98 -0.33
N ALA A 86 -16.86 -7.71 -1.30
CA ALA A 86 -16.62 -6.34 -1.73
C ALA A 86 -17.93 -5.70 -2.29
N PRO A 87 -18.34 -4.53 -1.79
CA PRO A 87 -19.57 -3.88 -2.23
C PRO A 87 -19.49 -3.50 -3.72
N PRO A 88 -20.60 -3.60 -4.47
CA PRO A 88 -20.63 -3.21 -5.87
C PRO A 88 -20.33 -1.71 -6.02
N GLY A 89 -19.47 -1.37 -6.98
CA GLY A 89 -19.04 0.00 -7.22
C GLY A 89 -17.53 0.17 -7.32
N ARG A 90 -17.09 1.43 -7.47
CA ARG A 90 -15.67 1.78 -7.47
C ARG A 90 -15.18 1.80 -6.03
N PHE A 91 -14.07 1.11 -5.78
CA PHE A 91 -13.38 1.19 -4.51
C PHE A 91 -11.98 1.77 -4.72
N LYS A 92 -11.58 2.59 -3.76
CA LYS A 92 -10.24 3.14 -3.64
C LYS A 92 -9.83 3.01 -2.19
N GLY A 93 -8.67 2.41 -1.97
CA GLY A 93 -8.08 2.23 -0.67
C GLY A 93 -6.58 2.43 -0.71
N THR A 94 -5.96 2.22 0.44
CA THR A 94 -4.55 2.34 0.72
C THR A 94 -4.15 1.25 1.69
N ILE A 95 -3.22 0.40 1.26
CA ILE A 95 -2.56 -0.57 2.12
C ILE A 95 -1.37 0.12 2.77
N THR A 96 -1.33 0.11 4.09
CA THR A 96 -0.24 0.66 4.89
C THR A 96 0.61 -0.48 5.44
N ILE A 97 1.89 -0.44 5.12
CA ILE A 97 2.90 -1.44 5.50
C ILE A 97 3.86 -0.74 6.45
N LEU A 98 3.89 -1.17 7.70
CA LEU A 98 4.84 -0.70 8.70
C LEU A 98 6.09 -1.58 8.69
N THR A 99 7.26 -0.96 8.63
CA THR A 99 8.56 -1.64 8.63
C THR A 99 9.45 -1.13 9.76
N ASP A 100 10.49 -1.90 10.08
CA ASP A 100 11.52 -1.50 11.05
C ASP A 100 12.60 -0.56 10.49
N ASN A 101 12.47 -0.14 9.22
CA ASN A 101 13.44 0.74 8.57
C ASN A 101 13.29 2.18 9.06
N LYS A 102 14.36 2.76 9.62
CA LYS A 102 14.38 4.15 10.12
C LYS A 102 14.10 5.22 9.06
N TYR A 103 14.43 4.94 7.80
CA TYR A 103 14.22 5.88 6.69
C TYR A 103 12.86 5.71 6.02
N GLN A 104 12.24 4.54 6.16
CA GLN A 104 10.96 4.22 5.53
C GLN A 104 10.11 3.34 6.44
N PRO A 105 9.70 3.85 7.62
CA PRO A 105 8.95 3.08 8.59
C PRO A 105 7.52 2.77 8.13
N GLU A 106 7.01 3.52 7.15
CA GLU A 106 5.66 3.37 6.61
C GLU A 106 5.69 3.41 5.09
N ILE A 107 5.02 2.45 4.45
CA ILE A 107 4.85 2.39 3.00
C ILE A 107 3.37 2.31 2.67
N LYS A 108 2.90 3.21 1.81
CA LYS A 108 1.52 3.28 1.35
C LYS A 108 1.39 2.77 -0.07
N VAL A 109 0.58 1.74 -0.27
CA VAL A 109 0.27 1.19 -1.59
C VAL A 109 -1.18 1.49 -1.91
N SER A 110 -1.42 2.30 -2.94
CA SER A 110 -2.79 2.62 -3.35
C SER A 110 -3.45 1.41 -4.00
N VAL A 111 -4.69 1.12 -3.61
CA VAL A 111 -5.53 0.07 -4.17
C VAL A 111 -6.71 0.70 -4.89
N ILE A 112 -6.95 0.31 -6.13
CA ILE A 112 -8.09 0.77 -6.92
C ILE A 112 -8.71 -0.38 -7.71
N GLY A 113 -10.03 -0.39 -7.80
CA GLY A 113 -10.77 -1.36 -8.58
C GLY A 113 -12.24 -0.99 -8.71
N THR A 114 -12.98 -1.81 -9.42
CA THR A 114 -14.43 -1.67 -9.59
C THR A 114 -15.07 -3.04 -9.47
N VAL A 115 -16.01 -3.18 -8.54
CA VAL A 115 -16.84 -4.38 -8.44
C VAL A 115 -18.07 -4.17 -9.33
N SER A 116 -18.20 -5.00 -10.37
CA SER A 116 -19.39 -5.07 -11.21
C SER A 116 -20.48 -5.81 -10.45
N SER A 117 -21.57 -5.12 -10.14
CA SER A 117 -22.84 -5.78 -9.81
C SER A 117 -23.24 -6.62 -11.03
N SER A 118 -23.34 -7.93 -10.88
CA SER A 118 -24.06 -8.72 -11.87
C SER A 118 -25.53 -8.47 -11.58
N LYS A 119 -26.20 -7.75 -12.47
CA LYS A 119 -27.66 -7.56 -12.43
C LYS A 119 -28.33 -8.69 -13.19
#